data_AF-A0A3N0YX19-F1
#
_entry.id   AF-A0A3N0YX19-F1
#
_cell.length_a   1.000
_cell.length_b   1.000
_cell.length_c   1.000
_cell.angle_alpha   90.00
_cell.angle_beta   90.00
_cell.angle_gamma   90.00
#
_symmetry.space_group_name_H-M   'P 1'
#
loop_
_entity.id
_entity.type
_entity.pdbx_description
1 polymer ?
#
loop_
_entity_poly.entity_id
_entity_poly.type
_entity_poly.pdbx_seq_one_letter_code
_entity_poly.pdbx_strand_id
1 'polypeptide(L)'
;MYMFGAVGLVLLNSVTLTAELILKARNGERILKDLRVIVFPSECVFAFYCLVLQMHAAYLQTIKGTQIKDTDANSGSCGKTVEIYSSIAAQFRVHICCSQSAPVKEPTESFNVRGPSGPLVVPLGSSVVLPCYVDEPLPVEGLEVEWRRTDSDTLVNLFLEGESRPEEQHQEYHDRAHFYTDQIQHGNFSLRLDNIRVEDKAVYRCKVYSQQDADKILVEIKDVGFSLLHITVLVFCFVSGSGAVLLLCRLIYCRSKNTVSRSTIWNLQLSLVFFPNICMSIAFIFWGLTEGFLHETVTCCALYILRPVMLIWALPYLKYLQGVLKLLFFKFS
;
A
#
# COMPACT_ATOMS: atom_id res chain seq x y z
N MET A 1 -24.64 16.65 7.52
CA MET A 1 -23.77 15.90 8.44
C MET A 1 -23.45 14.51 7.92
N TYR A 2 -24.35 13.52 7.97
CA TYR A 2 -24.07 12.11 7.60
C TYR A 2 -23.21 11.87 6.32
N MET A 3 -23.63 12.37 5.15
CA MET A 3 -22.87 12.20 3.90
C MET A 3 -21.49 12.90 3.94
N PHE A 4 -21.35 13.98 4.72
CA PHE A 4 -20.07 14.67 4.90
C PHE A 4 -19.13 13.88 5.81
N GLY A 5 -19.65 13.21 6.86
CA GLY A 5 -18.87 12.30 7.69
C GLY A 5 -18.42 11.05 6.93
N ALA A 6 -19.28 10.49 6.07
CA ALA A 6 -18.95 9.35 5.22
C ALA A 6 -17.75 9.66 4.30
N VAL A 7 -17.74 10.85 3.69
CA VAL A 7 -16.65 11.36 2.83
C VAL A 7 -15.41 11.77 3.63
N GLY A 8 -15.58 12.50 4.73
CA GLY A 8 -14.47 12.98 5.57
C GLY A 8 -13.61 11.84 6.12
N LEU A 9 -14.23 10.72 6.47
CA LEU A 9 -13.52 9.54 6.97
C LEU A 9 -12.82 8.75 5.85
N VAL A 10 -13.37 8.71 4.63
CA VAL A 10 -12.65 8.20 3.45
C VAL A 10 -11.42 9.06 3.16
N LEU A 11 -11.57 10.39 3.22
CA LEU A 11 -10.45 11.33 3.03
C LEU A 11 -9.37 11.10 4.09
N LEU A 12 -9.74 11.08 5.38
CA LEU A 12 -8.80 10.82 6.48
C LEU A 12 -7.99 9.54 6.22
N ASN A 13 -8.66 8.42 5.99
CA ASN A 13 -7.98 7.14 5.83
C ASN A 13 -7.18 7.05 4.52
N SER A 14 -7.63 7.69 3.44
CA SER A 14 -6.86 7.79 2.18
C SER A 14 -5.57 8.60 2.36
N VAL A 15 -5.62 9.69 3.13
CA VAL A 15 -4.45 10.52 3.46
C VAL A 15 -3.51 9.78 4.41
N THR A 16 -4.02 9.11 5.45
CA THR A 16 -3.21 8.30 6.37
C THR A 16 -2.47 7.19 5.62
N LEU A 17 -3.15 6.41 4.78
CA LEU A 17 -2.51 5.33 4.01
C LEU A 17 -1.48 5.87 2.99
N THR A 18 -1.79 6.99 2.34
CA THR A 18 -0.86 7.68 1.42
C THR A 18 0.38 8.19 2.14
N ALA A 19 0.21 8.82 3.30
CA ALA A 19 1.32 9.36 4.10
C ALA A 19 2.23 8.26 4.64
N GLU A 20 1.66 7.19 5.22
CA GLU A 20 2.45 6.06 5.73
C GLU A 20 3.25 5.40 4.59
N LEU A 21 2.63 5.18 3.41
CA LEU A 21 3.33 4.60 2.26
C LEU A 21 4.50 5.45 1.77
N ILE A 22 4.31 6.77 1.65
CA ILE A 22 5.37 7.69 1.21
C ILE A 22 6.50 7.76 2.25
N LEU A 23 6.16 7.82 3.54
CA LEU A 23 7.14 7.94 4.62
C LEU A 23 7.91 6.62 4.83
N LYS A 24 7.24 5.47 4.73
CA LYS A 24 7.86 4.14 4.74
C LYS A 24 8.81 3.96 3.56
N ALA A 25 8.38 4.30 2.34
CA ALA A 25 9.24 4.23 1.16
C ALA A 25 10.47 5.12 1.29
N ARG A 26 10.32 6.35 1.82
CA ARG A 26 11.46 7.29 1.97
C ARG A 26 12.43 6.89 3.08
N ASN A 27 11.92 6.54 4.26
CA ASN A 27 12.74 6.36 5.46
C ASN A 27 13.19 4.89 5.66
N GLY A 28 12.52 3.94 4.99
CA GLY A 28 12.75 2.52 5.16
C GLY A 28 12.00 1.87 6.33
N GLU A 29 11.45 2.67 7.23
CA GLU A 29 10.77 2.20 8.45
C GLU A 29 9.31 2.68 8.51
N ARG A 30 8.45 1.89 9.16
CA ARG A 30 7.05 2.28 9.40
C ARG A 30 6.98 3.24 10.57
N ILE A 31 6.29 4.36 10.40
CA ILE A 31 6.05 5.32 11.48
C ILE A 31 4.90 4.82 12.35
N LEU A 32 3.83 4.32 11.73
CA LEU A 32 2.75 3.66 12.45
C LEU A 32 2.91 2.14 12.41
N LYS A 33 3.15 1.54 13.58
CA LYS A 33 3.32 0.08 13.73
C LYS A 33 2.05 -0.72 13.45
N ASP A 34 0.88 -0.10 13.57
CA ASP A 34 -0.44 -0.70 13.26
C ASP A 34 -1.40 0.39 12.77
N LEU A 35 -1.83 0.32 11.51
CA LEU A 35 -2.71 1.32 10.89
C LEU A 35 -4.12 1.36 11.52
N ARG A 36 -4.52 0.30 12.22
CA ARG A 36 -5.83 0.22 12.90
C ARG A 36 -5.95 1.25 14.03
N VAL A 37 -4.84 1.74 14.58
CA VAL A 37 -4.82 2.79 15.62
C VAL A 37 -5.50 4.09 15.15
N ILE A 38 -5.51 4.37 13.85
CA ILE A 38 -6.23 5.52 13.28
C ILE A 38 -7.57 5.09 12.67
N VAL A 39 -7.59 4.01 11.89
CA VAL A 39 -8.79 3.57 11.16
C VAL A 39 -9.90 3.09 12.10
N PHE A 40 -9.58 2.33 13.14
CA PHE A 40 -10.60 1.74 14.02
C PHE A 40 -11.28 2.77 14.92
N PRO A 41 -10.58 3.68 15.64
CA PRO A 41 -11.25 4.69 16.45
C PRO A 41 -12.10 5.67 15.62
N SER A 42 -11.64 6.03 14.41
CA SER A 42 -12.35 6.96 13.55
C SER A 42 -13.65 6.36 12.95
N GLU A 43 -13.63 5.08 12.57
CA GLU A 43 -14.86 4.34 12.22
C GLU A 43 -15.78 4.13 13.45
N CYS A 44 -15.23 3.83 14.63
CA CYS A 44 -16.02 3.70 15.87
C CYS A 44 -16.73 5.01 16.26
N VAL A 45 -16.06 6.16 16.17
CA VAL A 45 -16.66 7.49 16.40
C VAL A 45 -17.77 7.77 15.38
N PHE A 46 -17.56 7.43 14.11
CA PHE A 46 -18.58 7.61 13.07
C PHE A 46 -19.79 6.67 13.29
N ALA A 47 -19.56 5.41 13.66
CA ALA A 47 -20.61 4.44 13.99
C ALA A 47 -21.41 4.86 15.22
N PHE A 48 -20.74 5.27 16.30
CA PHE A 48 -21.39 5.81 17.51
C PHE A 48 -22.25 7.04 17.19
N TYR A 49 -21.73 7.99 16.41
CA TYR A 49 -22.49 9.15 15.97
C TYR A 49 -23.72 8.76 15.14
N CYS A 50 -23.62 7.75 14.27
CA CYS A 50 -24.76 7.22 13.52
C CYS A 50 -25.80 6.54 14.44
N LEU A 51 -25.36 5.77 15.44
CA LEU A 51 -26.24 5.14 16.43
C LEU A 51 -26.98 6.20 17.27
N VAL A 52 -26.30 7.26 17.72
CA VAL A 52 -26.94 8.38 18.44
C VAL A 52 -27.99 9.07 17.56
N LEU A 53 -27.70 9.31 16.27
CA LEU A 53 -28.69 9.85 15.33
C LEU A 53 -29.88 8.91 15.11
N GLN A 54 -29.65 7.59 15.08
CA GLN A 54 -30.72 6.59 14.98
C GLN A 54 -31.59 6.54 16.25
N MET A 55 -30.98 6.54 17.43
CA MET A 55 -31.70 6.61 18.71
C MET A 55 -32.54 7.88 18.81
N HIS A 56 -31.99 9.04 18.42
CA HIS A 56 -32.72 10.30 18.39
C HIS A 56 -33.87 10.28 17.36
N ALA A 57 -33.65 9.71 16.18
CA ALA A 57 -34.70 9.53 15.18
C ALA A 57 -35.81 8.59 15.67
N ALA A 58 -35.45 7.46 16.29
CA ALA A 58 -36.39 6.49 16.85
C ALA A 58 -37.18 7.08 18.02
N TYR A 59 -36.54 7.84 18.92
CA TYR A 59 -37.21 8.57 19.99
C TYR A 59 -38.25 9.57 19.44
N LEU A 60 -37.87 10.36 18.42
CA LEU A 60 -38.79 11.24 17.70
C LEU A 60 -39.87 10.49 16.90
N GLN A 61 -39.66 9.23 16.51
CA GLN A 61 -40.69 8.37 15.93
C GLN A 61 -41.65 7.87 17.02
N THR A 62 -41.14 7.45 18.17
CA THR A 62 -41.97 7.00 19.30
C THR A 62 -42.89 8.11 19.79
N ILE A 63 -42.41 9.35 19.95
CA ILE A 63 -43.24 10.51 20.34
C ILE A 63 -44.42 10.75 19.37
N LYS A 64 -44.25 10.50 18.07
CA LYS A 64 -45.36 10.57 17.11
C LYS A 64 -46.16 9.26 17.03
N GLY A 65 -45.55 8.14 17.37
CA GLY A 65 -46.16 6.80 17.40
C GLY A 65 -47.14 6.62 18.56
N THR A 66 -46.90 7.24 19.73
CA THR A 66 -47.87 7.32 20.83
C THR A 66 -49.09 8.22 20.54
N GLN A 67 -49.20 8.76 19.32
CA GLN A 67 -50.43 9.39 18.81
C GLN A 67 -51.18 8.51 17.80
N ILE A 68 -50.66 7.31 17.50
CA ILE A 68 -51.15 6.42 16.41
C ILE A 68 -51.29 4.95 16.87
N LYS A 69 -50.65 4.55 17.98
CA LYS A 69 -50.54 3.14 18.43
C LYS A 69 -51.64 2.61 19.40
N ASP A 70 -52.75 3.33 19.56
CA ASP A 70 -53.93 2.77 20.26
C ASP A 70 -54.84 1.93 19.34
N THR A 71 -54.43 1.73 18.08
CA THR A 71 -55.20 0.95 17.10
C THR A 71 -54.34 -0.19 16.52
N ASP A 72 -54.86 -1.41 16.70
CA ASP A 72 -54.54 -2.67 16.02
C ASP A 72 -53.18 -3.37 16.31
N ALA A 73 -53.27 -4.38 17.16
CA ALA A 73 -52.30 -5.46 17.28
C ALA A 73 -53.02 -6.83 17.25
N ASN A 74 -52.72 -7.70 16.27
CA ASN A 74 -52.69 -9.16 16.49
C ASN A 74 -52.04 -9.98 15.36
N SER A 75 -51.50 -11.15 15.73
CA SER A 75 -51.08 -12.33 14.93
C SER A 75 -50.05 -12.14 13.77
N GLY A 76 -49.24 -13.13 13.37
CA GLY A 76 -48.94 -14.44 13.96
C GLY A 76 -48.11 -15.38 13.06
N SER A 77 -46.85 -15.64 13.47
CA SER A 77 -46.14 -16.95 13.56
C SER A 77 -45.71 -17.80 12.33
N CYS A 78 -44.50 -18.41 12.45
CA CYS A 78 -43.92 -19.61 11.75
C CYS A 78 -43.78 -19.57 10.20
N GLY A 79 -42.83 -20.17 9.47
CA GLY A 79 -41.72 -21.13 9.66
C GLY A 79 -41.40 -21.76 8.27
N LYS A 80 -40.31 -22.47 7.93
CA LYS A 80 -39.09 -22.99 8.59
C LYS A 80 -37.93 -23.11 7.55
N THR A 81 -36.81 -23.73 7.96
CA THR A 81 -35.50 -23.95 7.28
C THR A 81 -35.43 -25.12 6.27
N VAL A 82 -34.26 -25.28 5.60
CA VAL A 82 -33.54 -26.48 5.06
C VAL A 82 -33.13 -26.25 3.58
N GLU A 83 -31.85 -26.01 3.21
CA GLU A 83 -30.68 -26.93 3.06
C GLU A 83 -30.82 -27.88 1.81
N ILE A 84 -29.81 -28.29 1.01
CA ILE A 84 -28.32 -28.30 1.10
C ILE A 84 -27.62 -28.71 -0.25
N TYR A 85 -26.29 -28.47 -0.42
CA TYR A 85 -25.27 -29.07 -1.38
C TYR A 85 -25.50 -29.11 -2.93
N SER A 86 -24.49 -29.26 -3.84
CA SER A 86 -23.00 -29.18 -3.83
C SER A 86 -22.40 -29.04 -5.27
N SER A 87 -21.16 -28.50 -5.37
CA SER A 87 -19.98 -28.74 -6.27
C SER A 87 -20.11 -29.37 -7.71
N ILE A 88 -19.17 -29.29 -8.68
CA ILE A 88 -17.68 -29.40 -8.73
C ILE A 88 -17.07 -28.66 -9.97
N ALA A 89 -15.75 -28.40 -9.89
CA ALA A 89 -14.80 -27.70 -10.77
C ALA A 89 -14.52 -28.15 -12.23
N ALA A 90 -13.84 -27.25 -12.97
CA ALA A 90 -12.65 -27.46 -13.83
C ALA A 90 -12.01 -26.06 -14.09
N GLN A 91 -10.75 -25.70 -13.78
CA GLN A 91 -9.41 -26.29 -13.90
C GLN A 91 -8.76 -26.15 -15.30
N PHE A 92 -7.74 -25.30 -15.42
CA PHE A 92 -6.77 -25.27 -16.53
C PHE A 92 -5.37 -24.92 -16.01
N ARG A 93 -4.34 -25.47 -16.67
CA ARG A 93 -2.92 -25.44 -16.30
C ARG A 93 -2.11 -25.08 -17.55
N VAL A 94 -1.03 -24.30 -17.45
CA VAL A 94 -0.10 -24.02 -18.56
C VAL A 94 1.31 -24.43 -18.16
N HIS A 95 2.07 -24.96 -19.13
CA HIS A 95 3.36 -25.61 -18.92
C HIS A 95 4.52 -24.81 -19.54
N ILE A 96 5.72 -25.07 -19.02
CA ILE A 96 7.01 -24.48 -19.42
C ILE A 96 7.49 -25.07 -20.76
N CYS A 97 8.30 -24.31 -21.52
CA CYS A 97 9.25 -24.87 -22.49
C CYS A 97 10.61 -24.15 -22.39
N CYS A 98 11.70 -24.83 -22.77
CA CYS A 98 13.09 -24.39 -22.64
C CYS A 98 13.93 -24.96 -23.81
N SER A 99 15.01 -24.28 -24.25
CA SER A 99 15.93 -24.83 -25.25
C SER A 99 17.34 -24.22 -25.30
N GLN A 100 18.33 -25.09 -25.05
CA GLN A 100 19.67 -25.17 -25.68
C GLN A 100 20.78 -24.14 -25.37
N SER A 101 22.02 -24.49 -25.78
CA SER A 101 23.27 -24.24 -25.02
C SER A 101 24.56 -24.16 -25.87
N ALA A 102 25.60 -23.52 -25.31
CA ALA A 102 27.05 -23.62 -25.66
C ALA A 102 27.49 -22.91 -26.98
N PRO A 103 28.77 -22.43 -27.14
CA PRO A 103 30.03 -22.98 -26.59
C PRO A 103 30.99 -22.00 -25.87
N VAL A 104 32.14 -22.55 -25.41
CA VAL A 104 33.22 -21.95 -24.59
C VAL A 104 34.42 -21.51 -25.44
N LYS A 105 35.22 -20.53 -24.95
CA LYS A 105 36.65 -20.38 -25.32
C LYS A 105 37.45 -19.64 -24.23
N GLU A 106 38.62 -20.17 -23.86
CA GLU A 106 39.64 -19.55 -22.98
C GLU A 106 40.81 -18.96 -23.82
N PRO A 107 41.93 -18.46 -23.24
CA PRO A 107 42.02 -17.20 -22.50
C PRO A 107 43.19 -16.32 -22.99
N THR A 108 43.34 -15.10 -22.45
CA THR A 108 44.61 -14.35 -22.42
C THR A 108 44.66 -13.46 -21.17
N GLU A 109 45.84 -13.35 -20.56
CA GLU A 109 46.05 -12.91 -19.18
C GLU A 109 45.77 -11.42 -18.90
N SER A 110 44.65 -11.14 -18.24
CA SER A 110 44.48 -10.17 -17.14
C SER A 110 43.09 -10.39 -16.53
N PHE A 111 42.93 -10.31 -15.20
CA PHE A 111 41.59 -10.51 -14.62
C PHE A 111 40.71 -9.29 -14.92
N ASN A 112 39.49 -9.52 -15.38
CA ASN A 112 38.54 -8.46 -15.72
C ASN A 112 37.32 -8.52 -14.79
N VAL A 113 37.05 -7.41 -14.10
CA VAL A 113 35.93 -7.26 -13.18
C VAL A 113 34.70 -6.83 -13.97
N ARG A 114 33.70 -7.72 -14.03
CA ARG A 114 32.44 -7.47 -14.73
C ARG A 114 31.35 -6.98 -13.77
N GLY A 115 30.46 -6.18 -14.34
CA GLY A 115 29.27 -5.65 -13.68
C GLY A 115 28.03 -5.81 -14.56
N PRO A 116 26.97 -5.01 -14.32
CA PRO A 116 25.73 -5.14 -15.06
C PRO A 116 25.85 -4.50 -16.45
N SER A 117 25.16 -5.06 -17.44
CA SER A 117 25.15 -4.56 -18.82
C SER A 117 24.43 -3.22 -19.02
N GLY A 118 23.96 -2.59 -17.94
CA GLY A 118 23.23 -1.33 -17.98
C GLY A 118 22.85 -0.82 -16.58
N PRO A 119 22.32 0.41 -16.50
CA PRO A 119 21.94 1.05 -15.23
C PRO A 119 20.77 0.34 -14.54
N LEU A 120 20.80 0.33 -13.20
CA LEU A 120 19.78 -0.26 -12.36
C LEU A 120 18.68 0.77 -12.03
N VAL A 121 17.43 0.28 -11.96
CA VAL A 121 16.25 1.03 -11.49
C VAL A 121 15.67 0.26 -10.31
N VAL A 122 15.55 0.92 -9.16
CA VAL A 122 15.36 0.24 -7.87
C VAL A 122 14.16 0.81 -7.10
N PRO A 123 13.28 -0.02 -6.54
CA PRO A 123 12.22 0.46 -5.66
C PRO A 123 12.76 1.01 -4.33
N LEU A 124 12.19 2.12 -3.87
CA LEU A 124 12.38 2.68 -2.53
C LEU A 124 12.07 1.65 -1.42
N GLY A 125 12.90 1.65 -0.38
CA GLY A 125 12.83 0.73 0.77
C GLY A 125 13.26 -0.71 0.48
N SER A 126 13.53 -1.06 -0.78
CA SER A 126 13.92 -2.42 -1.17
C SER A 126 15.43 -2.66 -1.06
N SER A 127 15.86 -3.87 -1.43
CA SER A 127 17.25 -4.30 -1.46
C SER A 127 17.70 -4.50 -2.90
N VAL A 128 18.90 -4.03 -3.25
CA VAL A 128 19.51 -4.23 -4.57
C VAL A 128 20.85 -4.94 -4.45
N VAL A 129 21.21 -5.70 -5.48
CA VAL A 129 22.56 -6.23 -5.66
C VAL A 129 23.24 -5.43 -6.76
N LEU A 130 24.39 -4.84 -6.45
CA LEU A 130 25.30 -4.22 -7.41
C LEU A 130 26.31 -5.29 -7.84
N PRO A 131 26.20 -5.86 -9.05
CA PRO A 131 27.03 -7.00 -9.41
C PRO A 131 28.46 -6.56 -9.69
N CYS A 132 29.41 -7.30 -9.11
CA CYS A 132 30.85 -7.17 -9.34
C CYS A 132 31.44 -8.58 -9.23
N TYR A 133 32.00 -9.13 -10.32
CA TYR A 133 32.46 -10.52 -10.35
C TYR A 133 33.54 -10.75 -11.42
N VAL A 134 34.39 -11.75 -11.18
CA VAL A 134 35.44 -12.23 -12.11
C VAL A 134 35.07 -13.62 -12.66
N ASP A 135 35.67 -14.03 -13.78
CA ASP A 135 35.53 -15.41 -14.30
C ASP A 135 36.29 -16.43 -13.45
N GLU A 136 37.54 -16.10 -13.12
CA GLU A 136 38.48 -16.97 -12.45
C GLU A 136 38.62 -16.56 -10.98
N PRO A 137 38.39 -17.46 -10.01
CA PRO A 137 38.51 -17.14 -8.59
C PRO A 137 39.92 -16.65 -8.22
N LEU A 138 40.00 -15.53 -7.52
CA LEU A 138 41.25 -14.96 -7.02
C LEU A 138 41.64 -15.56 -5.66
N PRO A 139 42.94 -15.74 -5.36
CA PRO A 139 43.38 -16.09 -4.00
C PRO A 139 42.91 -15.04 -2.98
N VAL A 140 42.40 -15.49 -1.83
CA VAL A 140 41.95 -14.59 -0.75
C VAL A 140 43.12 -13.87 -0.06
N GLU A 141 44.32 -14.47 -0.08
CA GLU A 141 45.52 -13.88 0.50
C GLU A 141 46.01 -12.69 -0.33
N GLY A 142 45.92 -11.49 0.25
CA GLY A 142 46.21 -10.22 -0.45
C GLY A 142 45.07 -9.71 -1.35
N LEU A 143 43.87 -10.28 -1.23
CA LEU A 143 42.66 -9.75 -1.87
C LEU A 143 42.10 -8.58 -1.06
N GLU A 144 41.91 -7.43 -1.73
CA GLU A 144 41.16 -6.29 -1.20
C GLU A 144 40.02 -5.96 -2.17
N VAL A 145 38.81 -5.78 -1.65
CA VAL A 145 37.65 -5.31 -2.43
C VAL A 145 37.07 -4.06 -1.79
N GLU A 146 37.11 -2.96 -2.52
CA GLU A 146 36.59 -1.67 -2.12
C GLU A 146 35.33 -1.33 -2.93
N TRP A 147 34.22 -1.07 -2.25
CA TRP A 147 33.06 -0.40 -2.84
C TRP A 147 33.01 1.06 -2.39
N ARG A 148 33.08 1.99 -3.35
CA ARG A 148 32.95 3.44 -3.10
C ARG A 148 31.86 4.07 -3.93
N ARG A 149 31.31 5.18 -3.44
CA ARG A 149 30.44 6.08 -4.20
C ARG A 149 31.31 7.06 -5.00
N THR A 150 31.04 7.25 -6.29
CA THR A 150 32.00 7.91 -7.21
C THR A 150 31.98 9.45 -7.13
N ASP A 151 30.86 10.04 -6.72
CA ASP A 151 30.66 11.49 -6.61
C ASP A 151 31.26 12.10 -5.33
N SER A 152 31.24 11.35 -4.22
CA SER A 152 31.78 11.76 -2.91
C SER A 152 33.04 11.00 -2.47
N ASP A 153 33.46 9.98 -3.23
CA ASP A 153 34.49 8.98 -2.87
C ASP A 153 34.26 8.30 -1.50
N THR A 154 33.00 8.27 -1.04
CA THR A 154 32.57 7.68 0.24
C THR A 154 32.71 6.16 0.23
N LEU A 155 33.33 5.60 1.28
CA LEU A 155 33.45 4.15 1.49
C LEU A 155 32.09 3.54 1.87
N VAL A 156 31.62 2.62 1.01
CA VAL A 156 30.33 1.94 1.14
C VAL A 156 30.51 0.59 1.81
N ASN A 157 31.52 -0.18 1.39
CA ASN A 157 31.94 -1.41 2.08
C ASN A 157 33.39 -1.77 1.71
N LEU A 158 34.09 -2.46 2.62
CA LEU A 158 35.47 -2.92 2.45
C LEU A 158 35.59 -4.39 2.83
N PHE A 159 36.29 -5.17 2.02
CA PHE A 159 36.74 -6.51 2.33
C PHE A 159 38.27 -6.53 2.25
N LEU A 160 38.93 -6.97 3.33
CA LEU A 160 40.38 -6.91 3.50
C LEU A 160 40.82 -8.03 4.44
N GLU A 161 41.98 -8.65 4.17
CA GLU A 161 42.58 -9.74 4.97
C GLU A 161 41.67 -10.97 5.15
N GLY A 162 40.73 -11.19 4.22
CA GLY A 162 39.80 -12.32 4.27
C GLY A 162 38.49 -12.05 5.03
N GLU A 163 38.31 -10.86 5.61
CA GLU A 163 37.10 -10.47 6.34
C GLU A 163 36.45 -9.19 5.78
N SER A 164 35.12 -9.09 5.96
CA SER A 164 34.41 -7.83 5.73
C SER A 164 34.68 -6.88 6.89
N ARG A 165 34.90 -5.59 6.60
CA ARG A 165 35.21 -4.54 7.57
C ARG A 165 34.02 -3.57 7.75
N PRO A 166 32.89 -3.98 8.37
CA PRO A 166 31.74 -3.10 8.60
C PRO A 166 32.08 -1.84 9.41
N GLU A 167 33.10 -1.91 10.27
CA GLU A 167 33.61 -0.82 11.10
C GLU A 167 34.20 0.35 10.30
N GLU A 168 34.67 0.11 9.07
CA GLU A 168 35.19 1.13 8.14
C GLU A 168 34.07 1.74 7.26
N GLN A 169 32.83 1.24 7.33
CA GLN A 169 31.73 1.76 6.52
C GLN A 169 31.37 3.19 6.92
N HIS A 170 31.12 4.05 5.93
CA HIS A 170 30.55 5.37 6.20
C HIS A 170 29.17 5.23 6.83
N GLN A 171 28.84 6.13 7.76
CA GLN A 171 27.62 6.08 8.60
C GLN A 171 26.31 5.95 7.81
N GLU A 172 26.27 6.41 6.55
CA GLU A 172 25.11 6.27 5.65
C GLU A 172 24.83 4.83 5.19
N TYR A 173 25.86 3.98 5.15
CA TYR A 173 25.82 2.61 4.63
C TYR A 173 25.97 1.54 5.73
N HIS A 174 26.34 1.93 6.95
CA HIS A 174 26.40 1.08 8.13
C HIS A 174 25.13 0.22 8.29
N ASP A 175 25.29 -1.07 8.54
CA ASP A 175 24.25 -2.12 8.59
C ASP A 175 23.40 -2.30 7.32
N ARG A 176 23.64 -1.54 6.25
CA ARG A 176 22.89 -1.61 4.98
C ARG A 176 23.70 -2.23 3.85
N ALA A 177 25.02 -2.07 3.85
CA ALA A 177 25.91 -2.55 2.80
C ALA A 177 26.59 -3.86 3.22
N HIS A 178 26.38 -4.93 2.46
CA HIS A 178 26.80 -6.29 2.79
C HIS A 178 27.47 -6.98 1.61
N PHE A 179 28.52 -7.76 1.86
CA PHE A 179 29.10 -8.68 0.89
C PHE A 179 28.48 -10.08 0.99
N TYR A 180 28.56 -10.84 -0.10
CA TYR A 180 28.32 -12.29 -0.10
C TYR A 180 29.62 -13.02 0.25
N THR A 181 30.02 -12.97 1.53
CA THR A 181 31.32 -13.46 2.01
C THR A 181 31.60 -14.93 1.64
N ASP A 182 30.57 -15.77 1.59
CA ASP A 182 30.63 -17.17 1.15
C ASP A 182 31.01 -17.34 -0.34
N GLN A 183 30.78 -16.30 -1.15
CA GLN A 183 30.98 -16.30 -2.60
C GLN A 183 32.21 -15.49 -3.06
N ILE A 184 32.86 -14.75 -2.16
CA ILE A 184 34.11 -14.01 -2.47
C ILE A 184 35.20 -14.97 -2.95
N GLN A 185 35.38 -16.10 -2.27
CA GLN A 185 36.31 -17.19 -2.68
C GLN A 185 35.97 -17.83 -4.04
N HIS A 186 34.78 -17.54 -4.60
CA HIS A 186 34.32 -17.99 -5.91
C HIS A 186 34.33 -16.85 -6.95
N GLY A 187 34.94 -15.71 -6.64
CA GLY A 187 35.04 -14.55 -7.54
C GLY A 187 33.81 -13.63 -7.57
N ASN A 188 32.85 -13.80 -6.64
CA ASN A 188 31.71 -12.90 -6.52
C ASN A 188 31.95 -11.83 -5.44
N PHE A 189 32.11 -10.59 -5.89
CA PHE A 189 32.40 -9.40 -5.08
C PHE A 189 31.21 -8.42 -5.03
N SER A 190 30.02 -8.91 -5.42
CA SER A 190 28.80 -8.10 -5.53
C SER A 190 28.38 -7.53 -4.18
N LEU A 191 27.98 -6.25 -4.17
CA LEU A 191 27.45 -5.60 -2.98
C LEU A 191 25.94 -5.76 -2.91
N ARG A 192 25.42 -6.25 -1.79
CA ARG A 192 24.00 -6.08 -1.45
C ARG A 192 23.83 -4.78 -0.66
N LEU A 193 23.01 -3.87 -1.16
CA LEU A 193 22.62 -2.64 -0.48
C LEU A 193 21.14 -2.72 -0.10
N ASP A 194 20.87 -2.76 1.21
CA ASP A 194 19.54 -2.86 1.80
C ASP A 194 18.93 -1.47 2.12
N ASN A 195 17.60 -1.43 2.14
CA ASN A 195 16.80 -0.25 2.46
C ASN A 195 17.16 0.97 1.58
N ILE A 196 16.94 0.85 0.27
CA ILE A 196 17.32 1.86 -0.73
C ILE A 196 16.51 3.16 -0.59
N ARG A 197 17.22 4.29 -0.59
CA ARG A 197 16.72 5.66 -0.41
C ARG A 197 16.95 6.48 -1.67
N VAL A 198 16.31 7.66 -1.75
CA VAL A 198 16.49 8.58 -2.90
C VAL A 198 17.94 9.04 -3.02
N GLU A 199 18.61 9.19 -1.88
CA GLU A 199 19.98 9.64 -1.74
C GLU A 199 21.00 8.61 -2.28
N ASP A 200 20.66 7.31 -2.36
CA ASP A 200 21.52 6.26 -2.93
C ASP A 200 21.54 6.25 -4.47
N LYS A 201 20.86 7.20 -5.13
CA LYS A 201 20.95 7.40 -6.58
C LYS A 201 22.33 7.95 -6.94
N ALA A 202 23.26 7.06 -7.26
CA ALA A 202 24.66 7.39 -7.58
C ALA A 202 25.32 6.36 -8.52
N VAL A 203 26.53 6.68 -8.95
CA VAL A 203 27.45 5.71 -9.58
C VAL A 203 28.37 5.15 -8.49
N TYR A 204 28.35 3.84 -8.34
CA TYR A 204 29.20 3.08 -7.42
C TYR A 204 30.38 2.48 -8.16
N ARG A 205 31.56 2.48 -7.53
CA ARG A 205 32.80 1.90 -8.03
C ARG A 205 33.13 0.68 -7.18
N CYS A 206 33.10 -0.50 -7.78
CA CYS A 206 33.77 -1.68 -7.23
C CYS A 206 35.22 -1.64 -7.72
N LYS A 207 36.19 -1.80 -6.83
CA LYS A 207 37.60 -1.97 -7.18
C LYS A 207 38.15 -3.19 -6.46
N VAL A 208 38.77 -4.08 -7.23
CA VAL A 208 39.33 -5.34 -6.74
C VAL A 208 40.84 -5.26 -6.94
N TYR A 209 41.58 -5.42 -5.85
CA TYR A 209 43.04 -5.52 -5.87
C TYR A 209 43.42 -6.97 -5.61
N SER A 210 44.30 -7.49 -6.46
CA SER A 210 45.06 -8.72 -6.25
C SER A 210 46.54 -8.35 -6.03
N GLN A 211 47.38 -9.32 -5.64
CA GLN A 211 48.77 -9.08 -5.24
C GLN A 211 49.64 -8.36 -6.29
N GLN A 212 49.26 -8.38 -7.58
CA GLN A 212 50.05 -7.84 -8.69
C GLN A 212 49.27 -6.92 -9.65
N ASP A 213 47.94 -6.86 -9.57
CA ASP A 213 47.09 -6.14 -10.51
C ASP A 213 45.76 -5.70 -9.85
N ALA A 214 45.11 -4.67 -10.38
CA ALA A 214 43.88 -4.12 -9.83
C ALA A 214 42.94 -3.56 -10.91
N ASP A 215 41.72 -4.09 -10.97
CA ASP A 215 40.69 -3.68 -11.92
C ASP A 215 39.44 -3.14 -11.20
N LYS A 216 38.57 -2.44 -11.94
CA LYS A 216 37.41 -1.73 -11.40
C LYS A 216 36.24 -1.70 -12.37
N ILE A 217 35.03 -1.76 -11.82
CA ILE A 217 33.79 -1.58 -12.57
C ILE A 217 32.93 -0.47 -11.94
N LEU A 218 32.17 0.22 -12.79
CA LEU A 218 31.19 1.23 -12.38
C LEU A 218 29.77 0.68 -12.53
N VAL A 219 28.96 0.87 -11.51
CA VAL A 219 27.56 0.44 -11.44
C VAL A 219 26.67 1.65 -11.12
N GLU A 220 25.79 2.02 -12.04
CA GLU A 220 24.87 3.16 -11.87
C GLU A 220 23.52 2.71 -11.29
N ILE A 221 23.12 3.27 -10.15
CA ILE A 221 21.71 3.32 -9.75
C ILE A 221 21.11 4.58 -10.39
N LYS A 222 20.45 4.41 -11.53
CA LYS A 222 19.99 5.53 -12.36
C LYS A 222 18.68 6.11 -11.90
N ASP A 223 17.79 5.31 -11.33
CA ASP A 223 16.53 5.80 -10.80
C ASP A 223 16.05 5.02 -9.58
N VAL A 224 15.49 5.76 -8.63
CA VAL A 224 14.97 5.24 -7.36
C VAL A 224 13.56 5.78 -7.19
N GLY A 225 12.57 4.90 -7.07
CA GLY A 225 11.17 5.30 -7.14
C GLY A 225 10.20 4.36 -6.47
N PHE A 226 8.91 4.65 -6.59
CA PHE A 226 7.84 3.78 -6.07
C PHE A 226 7.69 2.52 -6.92
N SER A 227 7.52 1.37 -6.28
CA SER A 227 7.15 0.12 -6.96
C SER A 227 5.79 0.25 -7.66
N LEU A 228 5.51 -0.61 -8.64
CA LEU A 228 4.21 -0.64 -9.33
C LEU A 228 3.04 -0.82 -8.34
N LEU A 229 3.26 -1.61 -7.28
CA LEU A 229 2.27 -1.83 -6.23
C LEU A 229 2.09 -0.56 -5.36
N HIS A 230 3.17 0.14 -5.02
CA HIS A 230 3.10 1.43 -4.33
C HIS A 230 2.32 2.47 -5.13
N ILE A 231 2.60 2.60 -6.44
CA ILE A 231 1.86 3.48 -7.35
C ILE A 231 0.38 3.08 -7.40
N THR A 232 0.09 1.78 -7.42
CA THR A 232 -1.28 1.25 -7.43
C THR A 232 -2.06 1.65 -6.18
N VAL A 233 -1.48 1.52 -4.98
CA VAL A 233 -2.10 1.98 -3.72
C VAL A 233 -2.37 3.49 -3.76
N LEU A 234 -1.39 4.29 -4.18
CA LEU A 234 -1.52 5.76 -4.31
C LEU A 234 -2.66 6.15 -5.26
N VAL A 235 -2.78 5.47 -6.41
CA VAL A 235 -3.88 5.70 -7.38
C VAL A 235 -5.23 5.35 -6.75
N PHE A 236 -5.38 4.21 -6.07
CA PHE A 236 -6.65 3.87 -5.44
C PHE A 236 -7.03 4.82 -4.29
N CYS A 237 -6.06 5.27 -3.48
CA CYS A 237 -6.27 6.31 -2.47
C CYS A 237 -6.74 7.63 -3.10
N PHE A 238 -6.07 8.09 -4.16
CA PHE A 238 -6.43 9.32 -4.87
C PHE A 238 -7.82 9.23 -5.50
N VAL A 239 -8.12 8.14 -6.22
CA VAL A 239 -9.42 7.90 -6.87
C VAL A 239 -10.54 7.81 -5.83
N SER A 240 -10.29 7.19 -4.68
CA SER A 240 -11.23 7.11 -3.58
C SER A 240 -11.54 8.50 -2.99
N GLY A 241 -10.53 9.24 -2.55
CA GLY A 241 -10.68 10.54 -1.91
C GLY A 241 -11.28 11.59 -2.85
N SER A 242 -10.70 11.76 -4.05
CA SER A 242 -11.20 12.69 -5.06
C SER A 242 -12.58 12.30 -5.57
N GLY A 243 -12.83 11.01 -5.81
CA GLY A 243 -14.13 10.48 -6.23
C GLY A 243 -15.22 10.74 -5.20
N ALA A 244 -14.93 10.56 -3.91
CA ALA A 244 -15.85 10.88 -2.82
C ALA A 244 -16.23 12.37 -2.80
N VAL A 245 -15.26 13.27 -2.95
CA VAL A 245 -15.50 14.72 -3.02
C VAL A 245 -16.31 15.10 -4.26
N LEU A 246 -15.92 14.61 -5.44
CA LEU A 246 -16.61 14.92 -6.71
C LEU A 246 -18.06 14.43 -6.72
N LEU A 247 -18.31 13.22 -6.21
CA LEU A 247 -19.67 12.66 -6.08
C LEU A 247 -20.51 13.44 -5.06
N LEU A 248 -19.92 13.91 -3.95
CA LEU A 248 -20.60 14.76 -2.97
C LEU A 248 -20.96 16.13 -3.57
N CYS A 249 -20.02 16.80 -4.23
CA CYS A 249 -20.24 18.07 -4.93
C CYS A 249 -21.33 17.95 -6.00
N ARG A 250 -21.28 16.89 -6.82
CA ARG A 250 -22.30 16.62 -7.85
C ARG A 250 -23.68 16.37 -7.22
N LEU A 251 -23.74 15.64 -6.11
CA LEU A 251 -24.99 15.39 -5.37
C LEU A 251 -25.58 16.68 -4.78
N ILE A 252 -24.75 17.56 -4.21
CA ILE A 252 -25.17 18.87 -3.69
C ILE A 252 -25.71 19.74 -4.83
N TYR A 253 -24.98 19.83 -5.95
CA TYR A 253 -25.42 20.56 -7.14
C TYR A 253 -26.76 20.06 -7.68
N CYS A 254 -26.92 18.73 -7.85
CA CYS A 254 -28.16 18.14 -8.34
C CYS A 254 -29.35 18.36 -7.37
N ARG A 255 -29.11 18.36 -6.05
CA ARG A 255 -30.14 18.69 -5.05
C ARG A 255 -30.51 20.17 -5.04
N SER A 256 -29.57 21.07 -5.31
CA SER A 256 -29.83 22.51 -5.43
C SER A 256 -30.71 22.83 -6.64
N LYS A 257 -30.43 22.21 -7.80
CA LYS A 257 -31.06 22.58 -9.07
C LYS A 257 -32.54 22.17 -9.21
N ASN A 258 -33.09 21.31 -8.34
CA ASN A 258 -34.48 20.80 -8.31
C ASN A 258 -35.08 20.19 -9.61
N THR A 259 -34.40 20.27 -10.75
CA THR A 259 -34.83 19.77 -12.06
C THR A 259 -34.31 18.37 -12.41
N VAL A 260 -33.53 17.76 -11.51
CA VAL A 260 -32.87 16.47 -11.74
C VAL A 260 -33.75 15.32 -11.25
N SER A 261 -33.81 14.22 -12.03
CA SER A 261 -34.67 13.08 -11.71
C SER A 261 -34.33 12.44 -10.34
N ARG A 262 -35.36 11.95 -9.66
CA ARG A 262 -35.21 11.25 -8.36
C ARG A 262 -34.34 9.99 -8.48
N SER A 263 -34.36 9.32 -9.63
CA SER A 263 -33.49 8.16 -9.94
C SER A 263 -32.01 8.56 -10.01
N THR A 264 -31.69 9.67 -10.69
CA THR A 264 -30.31 10.18 -10.79
C THR A 264 -29.74 10.54 -9.42
N ILE A 265 -30.54 11.16 -8.54
CA ILE A 265 -30.12 11.47 -7.16
C ILE A 265 -29.89 10.18 -6.35
N TRP A 266 -30.74 9.17 -6.49
CA TRP A 266 -30.55 7.86 -5.83
C TRP A 266 -29.28 7.15 -6.30
N ASN A 267 -29.04 7.12 -7.62
CA ASN A 267 -27.83 6.51 -8.19
C ASN A 267 -26.57 7.23 -7.69
N LEU A 268 -26.58 8.57 -7.63
CA LEU A 268 -25.48 9.37 -7.04
C LEU A 268 -25.25 9.06 -5.55
N GLN A 269 -26.33 8.88 -4.77
CA GLN A 269 -26.22 8.48 -3.36
C GLN A 269 -25.59 7.09 -3.22
N LEU A 270 -25.98 6.14 -4.08
CA LEU A 270 -25.44 4.79 -4.08
C LEU A 270 -23.95 4.81 -4.49
N SER A 271 -23.59 5.51 -5.57
CA SER A 271 -22.20 5.67 -5.99
C SER A 271 -21.33 6.28 -4.89
N LEU A 272 -21.78 7.33 -4.19
CA LEU A 272 -21.01 7.94 -3.10
C LEU A 272 -20.74 6.97 -1.93
N VAL A 273 -21.65 6.02 -1.70
CA VAL A 273 -21.53 5.03 -0.63
C VAL A 273 -20.66 3.84 -1.04
N PHE A 274 -20.79 3.32 -2.27
CA PHE A 274 -20.05 2.12 -2.67
C PHE A 274 -18.67 2.42 -3.27
N PHE A 275 -18.58 3.36 -4.22
CA PHE A 275 -17.37 3.53 -5.03
C PHE A 275 -16.11 3.84 -4.19
N PRO A 276 -16.11 4.86 -3.30
CA PRO A 276 -14.91 5.18 -2.53
C PRO A 276 -14.52 4.07 -1.54
N ASN A 277 -15.50 3.40 -0.91
CA ASN A 277 -15.21 2.33 0.04
C ASN A 277 -14.67 1.07 -0.67
N ILE A 278 -15.13 0.75 -1.89
CA ILE A 278 -14.53 -0.32 -2.72
C ILE A 278 -13.09 0.05 -3.11
N CYS A 279 -12.85 1.29 -3.58
CA CYS A 279 -11.50 1.75 -3.90
C CYS A 279 -10.55 1.70 -2.69
N MET A 280 -11.01 2.12 -1.48
CA MET A 280 -10.22 1.96 -0.26
C MET A 280 -9.94 0.49 0.07
N SER A 281 -10.93 -0.39 -0.03
CA SER A 281 -10.72 -1.82 0.22
C SER A 281 -9.66 -2.41 -0.71
N ILE A 282 -9.67 -2.02 -1.99
CA ILE A 282 -8.65 -2.45 -2.96
C ILE A 282 -7.27 -1.87 -2.60
N ALA A 283 -7.19 -0.59 -2.19
CA ALA A 283 -5.95 0.00 -1.69
C ALA A 283 -5.36 -0.76 -0.49
N PHE A 284 -6.20 -1.18 0.47
CA PHE A 284 -5.77 -1.96 1.63
C PHE A 284 -5.37 -3.40 1.30
N ILE A 285 -5.92 -4.00 0.24
CA ILE A 285 -5.45 -5.29 -0.30
C ILE A 285 -4.04 -5.13 -0.85
N PHE A 286 -3.81 -4.15 -1.74
CA PHE A 286 -2.49 -3.92 -2.31
C PHE A 286 -1.45 -3.52 -1.25
N TRP A 287 -1.84 -2.73 -0.24
CA TRP A 287 -1.00 -2.43 0.92
C TRP A 287 -0.54 -3.69 1.68
N GLY A 288 -1.45 -4.66 1.89
CA GLY A 288 -1.12 -5.94 2.52
C GLY A 288 -0.26 -6.88 1.67
N LEU A 289 -0.16 -6.61 0.37
CA LEU A 289 0.74 -7.32 -0.54
C LEU A 289 2.13 -6.68 -0.63
N THR A 290 2.31 -5.45 -0.14
CA THR A 290 3.61 -4.75 -0.11
C THR A 290 4.24 -4.68 1.27
N GLU A 291 3.54 -4.09 2.24
CA GLU A 291 4.12 -3.60 3.51
C GLU A 291 3.25 -3.92 4.74
N GLY A 292 1.94 -4.05 4.54
CA GLY A 292 0.96 -4.26 5.60
C GLY A 292 0.94 -5.69 6.13
N PHE A 293 0.53 -5.86 7.38
CA PHE A 293 0.27 -7.18 7.94
C PHE A 293 -1.10 -7.70 7.49
N LEU A 294 -1.19 -9.02 7.30
CA LEU A 294 -2.43 -9.70 6.90
C LEU A 294 -3.62 -9.36 7.82
N HIS A 295 -3.39 -9.18 9.12
CA HIS A 295 -4.43 -8.80 10.07
C HIS A 295 -4.94 -7.35 9.89
N GLU A 296 -4.08 -6.42 9.46
CA GLU A 296 -4.48 -5.03 9.15
C GLU A 296 -5.38 -5.03 7.91
N THR A 297 -4.93 -5.68 6.83
CA THR A 297 -5.68 -5.79 5.57
C THR A 297 -7.03 -6.46 5.76
N VAL A 298 -7.10 -7.62 6.44
CA VAL A 298 -8.39 -8.29 6.70
C VAL A 298 -9.32 -7.39 7.50
N THR A 299 -8.83 -6.74 8.57
CA THR A 299 -9.66 -5.86 9.41
C THR A 299 -10.17 -4.65 8.62
N CYS A 300 -9.28 -3.93 7.93
CA CYS A 300 -9.63 -2.73 7.17
C CYS A 300 -10.57 -3.05 6.01
N CYS A 301 -10.31 -4.11 5.23
CA CYS A 301 -11.19 -4.51 4.13
C CYS A 301 -12.59 -4.90 4.63
N ALA A 302 -12.68 -5.66 5.72
CA ALA A 302 -13.97 -6.00 6.34
C ALA A 302 -14.74 -4.73 6.75
N LEU A 303 -14.08 -3.75 7.37
CA LEU A 303 -14.69 -2.46 7.70
C LEU A 303 -15.22 -1.75 6.45
N TYR A 304 -14.42 -1.59 5.38
CA TYR A 304 -14.86 -0.92 4.15
C TYR A 304 -16.00 -1.64 3.42
N ILE A 305 -16.06 -2.97 3.48
CA ILE A 305 -17.14 -3.78 2.86
C ILE A 305 -18.43 -3.70 3.70
N LEU A 306 -18.33 -3.72 5.03
CA LEU A 306 -19.49 -3.59 5.94
C LEU A 306 -20.06 -2.17 5.96
N ARG A 307 -19.24 -1.16 5.65
CA ARG A 307 -19.60 0.25 5.72
C ARG A 307 -20.79 0.62 4.81
N PRO A 308 -20.87 0.24 3.52
CA PRO A 308 -22.08 0.37 2.72
C PRO A 308 -23.34 -0.27 3.34
N VAL A 309 -23.22 -1.43 4.00
CA VAL A 309 -24.35 -2.14 4.63
C VAL A 309 -24.88 -1.32 5.82
N MET A 310 -23.99 -0.90 6.71
CA MET A 310 -24.31 0.02 7.82
C MET A 310 -24.94 1.32 7.31
N LEU A 311 -24.42 1.86 6.21
CA LEU A 311 -24.91 3.11 5.65
C LEU A 311 -26.32 2.95 5.04
N ILE A 312 -26.59 1.85 4.31
CA ILE A 312 -27.93 1.55 3.80
C ILE A 312 -28.94 1.37 4.93
N TRP A 313 -28.57 0.66 6.01
CA TRP A 313 -29.45 0.40 7.15
C TRP A 313 -29.89 1.69 7.87
N ALA A 314 -29.07 2.75 7.85
CA ALA A 314 -29.42 4.05 8.43
C ALA A 314 -30.32 4.95 7.55
N LEU A 315 -30.50 4.64 6.25
CA LEU A 315 -31.27 5.48 5.31
C LEU A 315 -32.73 5.76 5.70
N PRO A 316 -33.51 4.81 6.28
CA PRO A 316 -34.92 5.07 6.65
C PRO A 316 -35.04 6.19 7.71
N TYR A 317 -34.19 6.14 8.74
CA TYR A 317 -34.16 7.10 9.84
C TYR A 317 -33.75 8.51 9.39
N LEU A 318 -32.81 8.59 8.45
CA LEU A 318 -32.39 9.87 7.85
C LEU A 318 -33.50 10.56 7.05
N LYS A 319 -34.34 9.80 6.31
CA LYS A 319 -35.50 10.37 5.61
C LYS A 319 -36.53 10.95 6.59
N TYR A 320 -36.76 10.27 7.72
CA TYR A 320 -37.65 10.75 8.78
C TYR A 320 -37.12 12.04 9.41
N LEU A 321 -35.85 12.06 9.84
CA LEU A 321 -35.18 13.26 10.37
C LEU A 321 -35.25 14.44 9.39
N GLN A 322 -35.03 14.20 8.08
CA GLN A 322 -35.09 15.26 7.07
C GLN A 322 -36.51 15.83 6.89
N GLY A 323 -37.56 15.02 7.08
CA GLY A 323 -38.94 15.49 7.13
C GLY A 323 -39.25 16.31 8.40
N VAL A 324 -38.78 15.86 9.57
CA VAL A 324 -38.93 16.57 10.84
C VAL A 324 -38.18 17.91 10.83
N LEU A 325 -36.96 17.96 10.28
CA LEU A 325 -36.18 19.20 10.20
C LEU A 325 -36.88 20.25 9.32
N LYS A 326 -37.45 19.84 8.18
CA LYS A 326 -38.28 20.73 7.34
C LYS A 326 -39.49 21.27 8.08
N LEU A 327 -40.19 20.41 8.85
CA LEU A 327 -41.34 20.80 9.67
C LEU A 327 -40.98 21.75 10.83
N LEU A 328 -39.79 21.61 11.41
CA LEU A 328 -39.29 22.53 12.45
C LEU A 328 -38.89 23.89 11.87
N PHE A 329 -38.20 23.92 10.73
CA PHE A 329 -37.85 25.17 10.06
C PHE A 329 -39.08 25.95 9.56
N PHE A 330 -40.16 25.26 9.16
CA PHE A 330 -41.44 25.91 8.79
C PHE A 330 -42.31 26.35 9.97
N LYS A 331 -41.83 26.17 11.21
CA LYS A 331 -42.54 26.55 12.44
C LYS A 331 -41.88 27.71 13.20
N PHE A 332 -40.89 28.36 12.58
CA PHE A 332 -40.09 29.47 13.11
C PHE A 332 -39.94 30.63 12.10
N SER A 333 -40.91 30.75 11.18
CA SER A 333 -41.14 31.91 10.32
C SER A 333 -42.63 32.24 10.32
#